data_AF-A0A016WN16-F1
#
_entry.id   AF-A0A016WN16-F1
#
_cell.length_a   1.000
_cell.length_b   1.000
_cell.length_c   1.000
_cell.angle_alpha   90.00
_cell.angle_beta   90.00
_cell.angle_gamma   90.00
#
_symmetry.space_group_name_H-M   'P 1'
#
loop_
_entity.id
_entity.type
_entity.pdbx_description
1 polymer ?
#
loop_
_entity_poly.entity_id
_entity_poly.type
_entity_poly.pdbx_seq_one_letter_code
_entity_poly.pdbx_strand_id
1 'polypeptide(L)'
;MHLPEALPLVLSSVTDWGFYFLANVYQIIEDWAPLSPVQAMQLLLPQYPDMRVRQKAIEWILCASSDFLFNALPQLVEALRFEVFESSSLAVALLSLSYKDRRFAFEIYWQLQQRIDHCVDFAYAQRCSLLQKELLERHEEDHLRTCWSFGTQVCWLALRNQHVGQPTLPKQSAWVVHV
;
A
#
# COMPACT_ATOMS: atom_id res chain seq x y z
N MET A 1 1.57 -23.28 18.94
CA MET A 1 2.44 -23.81 17.88
C MET A 1 3.87 -23.32 18.14
N HIS A 2 4.88 -24.19 18.17
CA HIS A 2 6.23 -23.83 18.66
C HIS A 2 7.17 -23.25 17.57
N LEU A 3 6.69 -23.00 16.35
CA LEU A 3 7.51 -22.54 15.23
C LEU A 3 6.73 -21.60 14.29
N PRO A 4 6.44 -20.34 14.70
CA PRO A 4 5.68 -19.41 13.89
C PRO A 4 6.25 -19.20 12.47
N GLU A 5 7.58 -19.16 12.35
CA GLU A 5 8.34 -18.94 11.12
C GLU A 5 8.16 -20.02 10.04
N ALA A 6 7.54 -21.15 10.38
CA ALA A 6 7.22 -22.18 9.40
C ALA A 6 6.01 -21.82 8.53
N LEU A 7 5.21 -20.80 8.89
CA LEU A 7 4.01 -20.45 8.13
C LEU A 7 4.26 -20.22 6.64
N PRO A 8 5.26 -19.42 6.21
CA PRO A 8 5.54 -19.24 4.79
C PRO A 8 5.84 -20.57 4.08
N LEU A 9 6.56 -21.50 4.74
CA LEU A 9 6.83 -22.83 4.19
C LEU A 9 5.55 -23.66 4.06
N VAL A 10 4.69 -23.64 5.08
CA VAL A 10 3.39 -24.33 5.04
C VAL A 10 2.52 -23.76 3.92
N LEU A 11 2.41 -22.44 3.81
CA LEU A 11 1.62 -21.80 2.76
C LEU A 11 2.22 -22.03 1.36
N SER A 12 3.55 -22.15 1.24
CA SER A 12 4.19 -22.48 -0.04
C SER A 12 3.89 -23.90 -0.54
N SER A 13 3.37 -24.78 0.32
CA SER A 13 2.92 -26.13 -0.07
C SER A 13 1.54 -26.15 -0.70
N VAL A 14 0.80 -25.04 -0.65
CA VAL A 14 -0.50 -24.90 -1.30
C VAL A 14 -0.29 -24.91 -2.81
N THR A 15 -0.88 -25.89 -3.50
CA THR A 15 -0.70 -26.11 -4.95
C THR A 15 -1.43 -25.08 -5.80
N ASP A 16 -2.57 -24.58 -5.30
CA ASP A 16 -3.35 -23.52 -5.92
C ASP A 16 -4.18 -22.75 -4.88
N TRP A 17 -4.45 -21.49 -5.18
CA TRP A 17 -5.26 -20.59 -4.35
C TRP A 17 -6.76 -20.66 -4.72
N GLY A 18 -7.21 -21.82 -5.24
CA GLY A 18 -8.60 -22.08 -5.56
C GLY A 18 -9.43 -22.35 -4.30
N PHE A 19 -10.75 -22.18 -4.40
CA PHE A 19 -11.66 -22.20 -3.24
C PHE A 19 -11.54 -23.47 -2.39
N TYR A 20 -11.21 -24.61 -3.00
CA TYR A 20 -11.07 -25.90 -2.33
C TYR A 20 -9.98 -25.90 -1.24
N PHE A 21 -8.92 -25.12 -1.41
CA PHE A 21 -7.80 -25.06 -0.46
C PHE A 21 -7.94 -23.92 0.55
N LEU A 22 -8.69 -22.86 0.19
CA LEU A 22 -8.80 -21.65 1.01
C LEU A 22 -9.40 -21.91 2.39
N ALA A 23 -10.36 -22.84 2.53
CA ALA A 23 -10.94 -23.17 3.83
C ALA A 23 -9.87 -23.63 4.84
N ASN A 24 -8.97 -24.52 4.43
CA ASN A 24 -7.89 -25.01 5.27
C ASN A 24 -6.85 -23.91 5.53
N VAL A 25 -6.49 -23.13 4.52
CA VAL A 25 -5.55 -22.00 4.66
C VAL A 25 -6.07 -20.98 5.67
N TYR A 26 -7.36 -20.64 5.60
CA TYR A 26 -7.99 -19.70 6.52
C TYR A 26 -8.03 -20.24 7.94
N GLN A 27 -8.27 -21.53 8.14
CA GLN A 27 -8.17 -22.12 9.47
C GLN A 27 -6.74 -22.04 10.01
N ILE A 28 -5.75 -22.43 9.19
CA ILE A 28 -4.33 -22.40 9.56
C ILE A 28 -3.93 -20.99 9.99
N ILE A 29 -4.30 -19.96 9.23
CA ILE A 29 -3.81 -18.60 9.46
C ILE A 29 -4.49 -17.89 10.64
N GLU A 30 -5.76 -18.23 10.95
CA GLU A 30 -6.44 -17.68 12.12
C GLU A 30 -5.90 -18.26 13.42
N ASP A 31 -5.56 -19.55 13.41
CA ASP A 31 -5.02 -20.25 14.58
C ASP A 31 -3.48 -20.11 14.69
N TRP A 32 -2.81 -19.52 13.70
CA TRP A 32 -1.36 -19.39 13.69
C TRP A 32 -0.87 -18.35 14.71
N ALA A 33 0.25 -18.67 15.36
CA ALA A 33 0.92 -17.73 16.25
C ALA A 33 1.45 -16.52 15.45
N PRO A 34 1.31 -15.27 15.94
CA PRO A 34 1.75 -14.09 15.19
C PRO A 34 3.20 -14.16 14.72
N LEU A 35 3.43 -13.80 13.46
CA LEU A 35 4.78 -13.65 12.92
C LEU A 35 5.42 -12.36 13.42
N SER A 36 6.76 -12.34 13.48
CA SER A 36 7.46 -11.06 13.61
C SER A 36 7.18 -10.19 12.37
N PRO A 37 7.22 -8.84 12.49
CA PRO A 37 6.95 -7.95 11.36
C PRO A 37 7.81 -8.26 10.13
N VAL A 38 9.09 -8.58 10.32
CA VAL A 38 10.02 -8.95 9.23
C VAL A 38 9.57 -10.22 8.51
N GLN A 39 9.12 -11.24 9.26
CA GLN A 39 8.62 -12.49 8.68
C GLN A 39 7.28 -12.28 7.99
N ALA A 40 6.38 -11.49 8.59
CA ALA A 40 5.08 -11.18 8.02
C ALA A 40 5.20 -10.46 6.65
N MET A 41 6.22 -9.63 6.45
CA MET A 41 6.50 -9.02 5.13
C MET A 41 6.66 -10.04 4.01
N GLN A 42 7.13 -11.27 4.30
CA GLN A 42 7.24 -12.32 3.28
C GLN A 42 5.88 -12.71 2.70
N LEU A 43 4.81 -12.64 3.50
CA LEU A 43 3.45 -12.96 3.07
C LEU A 43 2.83 -11.89 2.17
N LEU A 44 3.55 -10.78 1.91
CA LEU A 44 3.17 -9.77 0.92
C LEU A 44 3.81 -10.00 -0.46
N LEU A 45 4.65 -11.03 -0.61
CA LEU A 45 5.27 -11.39 -1.88
C LEU A 45 4.26 -12.00 -2.89
N PRO A 46 4.55 -11.99 -4.20
CA PRO A 46 3.62 -12.42 -5.25
C PRO A 46 3.13 -13.87 -5.12
N GLN A 47 3.93 -14.74 -4.51
CA GLN A 47 3.57 -16.14 -4.28
C GLN A 47 2.41 -16.34 -3.28
N TYR A 48 2.04 -15.30 -2.53
CA TYR A 48 0.90 -15.28 -1.62
C TYR A 48 -0.15 -14.25 -2.09
N PRO A 49 -0.94 -14.59 -3.14
CA PRO A 49 -1.92 -13.69 -3.75
C PRO A 49 -3.22 -13.54 -2.94
N ASP A 50 -3.47 -14.40 -1.95
CA ASP A 50 -4.72 -14.40 -1.21
C ASP A 50 -4.88 -13.20 -0.28
N MET A 51 -6.05 -12.55 -0.37
CA MET A 51 -6.31 -11.31 0.35
C MET A 51 -6.35 -11.49 1.86
N ARG A 52 -6.86 -12.61 2.38
CA ARG A 52 -6.97 -12.84 3.83
C ARG A 52 -5.60 -13.14 4.42
N VAL A 53 -4.76 -13.87 3.68
CA VAL A 53 -3.35 -14.08 4.04
C VAL A 53 -2.60 -12.75 4.12
N ARG A 54 -2.73 -11.93 3.08
CA ARG A 54 -2.10 -10.61 3.04
C ARG A 54 -2.64 -9.69 4.13
N GLN A 55 -3.94 -9.70 4.40
CA GLN A 55 -4.55 -8.96 5.51
C GLN A 55 -3.95 -9.37 6.86
N LYS A 56 -3.84 -10.66 7.16
CA LYS A 56 -3.23 -11.13 8.42
C LYS A 56 -1.78 -10.67 8.54
N ALA A 57 -1.04 -10.70 7.43
CA ALA A 57 0.32 -10.19 7.40
C ALA A 57 0.39 -8.70 7.78
N ILE A 58 -0.50 -7.88 7.23
CA ILE A 58 -0.61 -6.46 7.58
C ILE A 58 -0.95 -6.27 9.06
N GLU A 59 -1.87 -7.05 9.62
CA GLU A 59 -2.20 -7.01 11.05
C GLU A 59 -0.96 -7.24 11.92
N TRP A 60 -0.14 -8.25 11.60
CA TRP A 60 1.10 -8.53 12.31
C TRP A 60 2.18 -7.45 12.10
N ILE A 61 2.31 -6.92 10.88
CA ILE A 61 3.26 -5.83 10.58
C ILE A 61 2.92 -4.58 11.39
N LEU A 62 1.64 -4.22 11.48
CA LEU A 62 1.19 -3.02 12.19
C LEU A 62 1.38 -3.07 13.72
N CYS A 63 1.73 -4.23 14.29
CA CYS A 63 2.16 -4.35 15.67
C CYS A 63 3.61 -3.89 15.90
N ALA A 64 4.37 -3.58 14.85
CA ALA A 64 5.75 -3.12 14.96
C ALA A 64 5.87 -1.69 15.51
N SER A 65 7.10 -1.27 15.86
CA SER A 65 7.38 0.10 16.23
C SER A 65 7.21 1.07 15.06
N SER A 66 6.92 2.33 15.33
CA SER A 66 6.85 3.38 14.31
C SER A 66 8.13 3.47 13.49
N ASP A 67 9.31 3.29 14.10
CA ASP A 67 10.59 3.33 13.38
C ASP A 67 10.73 2.17 12.39
N PHE A 68 10.31 0.97 12.77
CA PHE A 68 10.28 -0.17 11.86
C PHE A 68 9.33 0.09 10.70
N LEU A 69 8.10 0.52 11.00
CA LEU A 69 7.07 0.78 10.01
C LEU A 69 7.50 1.86 9.01
N PHE A 70 8.12 2.94 9.51
CA PHE A 70 8.62 4.02 8.67
C PHE A 70 9.71 3.52 7.70
N ASN A 71 10.67 2.73 8.21
CA ASN A 71 11.73 2.14 7.39
C ASN A 71 11.24 1.07 6.41
N ALA A 72 10.09 0.46 6.69
CA ALA A 72 9.46 -0.55 5.82
C ALA A 72 8.53 0.05 4.75
N LEU A 73 8.27 1.37 4.77
CA LEU A 73 7.37 2.04 3.81
C LEU A 73 7.73 1.78 2.35
N PRO A 74 9.00 1.82 1.91
CA PRO A 74 9.34 1.52 0.52
C PRO A 74 8.90 0.11 0.09
N GLN A 75 9.04 -0.89 0.97
CA GLN A 75 8.67 -2.27 0.72
C GLN A 75 7.16 -2.46 0.80
N LEU A 76 6.47 -1.78 1.71
CA LEU A 76 5.01 -1.78 1.81
C LEU A 76 4.36 -1.13 0.58
N VAL A 77 4.88 0.01 0.12
CA VAL A 77 4.41 0.64 -1.12
C VAL A 77 4.67 -0.29 -2.30
N GLU A 78 5.83 -0.94 -2.36
CA GLU A 78 6.13 -1.90 -3.42
C GLU A 78 5.18 -3.11 -3.44
N ALA A 79 4.78 -3.60 -2.27
CA ALA A 79 3.83 -4.69 -2.13
C ALA A 79 2.44 -4.37 -2.67
N LEU A 80 2.07 -3.09 -2.83
CA LEU A 80 0.81 -2.69 -3.48
C LEU A 80 0.72 -3.19 -4.91
N ARG A 81 1.85 -3.48 -5.59
CA ARG A 81 1.85 -4.05 -6.94
C ARG A 81 1.08 -5.37 -7.01
N PHE A 82 1.13 -6.15 -5.93
CA PHE A 82 0.59 -7.52 -5.89
C PHE A 82 -0.79 -7.60 -5.26
N GLU A 83 -1.39 -6.45 -4.91
CA GLU A 83 -2.78 -6.41 -4.44
C GLU A 83 -3.75 -6.69 -5.59
N VAL A 84 -4.84 -7.39 -5.29
CA VAL A 84 -5.88 -7.68 -6.27
C VAL A 84 -6.80 -6.47 -6.48
N PHE A 85 -7.09 -5.74 -5.40
CA PHE A 85 -8.02 -4.62 -5.39
C PHE A 85 -7.38 -3.34 -4.87
N GLU A 86 -7.90 -2.19 -5.30
CA GLU A 86 -7.45 -0.87 -4.87
C GLU A 86 -7.70 -0.64 -3.37
N SER A 87 -8.85 -1.09 -2.86
CA SER A 87 -9.24 -1.02 -1.45
C SER A 87 -8.69 -2.19 -0.61
N SER A 88 -7.42 -2.55 -0.83
CA SER A 88 -6.74 -3.61 -0.07
C SER A 88 -6.48 -3.23 1.39
N SER A 89 -6.27 -4.24 2.24
CA SER A 89 -5.85 -4.07 3.63
C SER A 89 -4.54 -3.27 3.75
N LEU A 90 -3.61 -3.48 2.81
CA LEU A 90 -2.36 -2.72 2.72
C LEU A 90 -2.60 -1.24 2.38
N ALA A 91 -3.46 -0.93 1.40
CA ALA A 91 -3.80 0.45 1.06
C ALA A 91 -4.45 1.18 2.25
N VAL A 92 -5.39 0.53 2.93
CA VAL A 92 -6.04 1.05 4.14
C VAL A 92 -5.02 1.26 5.27
N ALA A 93 -4.06 0.35 5.44
CA ALA A 93 -3.01 0.47 6.43
C ALA A 93 -2.09 1.66 6.17
N LEU A 94 -1.68 1.90 4.91
CA LEU A 94 -0.86 3.05 4.54
C LEU A 94 -1.61 4.37 4.81
N LEU A 95 -2.89 4.46 4.43
CA LEU A 95 -3.71 5.63 4.77
C LEU A 95 -3.79 5.81 6.29
N SER A 96 -4.04 4.74 7.04
CA SER A 96 -4.11 4.78 8.51
C SER A 96 -2.79 5.27 9.14
N LEU A 97 -1.64 4.84 8.62
CA LEU A 97 -0.32 5.32 9.06
C LEU A 97 -0.14 6.81 8.78
N SER A 98 -0.64 7.31 7.64
CA SER A 98 -0.55 8.73 7.28
C SER A 98 -1.25 9.65 8.29
N TYR A 99 -2.34 9.19 8.95
CA TYR A 99 -3.02 9.96 10.00
C TYR A 99 -2.34 9.89 11.36
N LYS A 100 -1.61 8.80 11.63
CA LYS A 100 -0.94 8.63 12.94
C LYS A 100 0.18 9.63 13.14
N ASP A 101 0.96 9.90 12.09
CA ASP A 101 2.11 10.80 12.16
C ASP A 101 2.40 11.40 10.77
N ARG A 102 2.55 12.72 10.72
CA ARG A 102 2.82 13.49 9.50
C ARG A 102 4.04 13.00 8.73
N ARG A 103 5.05 12.47 9.43
CA ARG A 103 6.24 11.90 8.78
C ARG A 103 5.84 10.77 7.84
N PHE A 104 4.91 9.90 8.25
CA PHE A 104 4.39 8.84 7.39
C PHE A 104 3.64 9.41 6.19
N ALA A 105 2.78 10.41 6.38
CA ALA A 105 2.05 11.01 5.26
C ALA A 105 2.99 11.55 4.17
N PHE A 106 4.03 12.29 4.58
CA PHE A 106 5.03 12.83 3.65
C PHE A 106 5.84 11.73 2.96
N GLU A 107 6.32 10.75 3.72
CA GLU A 107 7.12 9.66 3.17
C GLU A 107 6.28 8.78 2.21
N ILE A 108 5.06 8.41 2.60
CA ILE A 108 4.15 7.63 1.75
C ILE A 108 3.86 8.38 0.45
N TYR A 109 3.56 9.68 0.52
CA TYR A 109 3.32 10.49 -0.67
C TYR A 109 4.49 10.41 -1.66
N TRP A 110 5.72 10.58 -1.18
CA TRP A 110 6.89 10.59 -2.05
C TRP A 110 7.24 9.19 -2.56
N GLN A 111 7.10 8.17 -1.71
CA GLN A 111 7.23 6.79 -2.16
C GLN A 111 6.24 6.49 -3.30
N LEU A 112 4.98 6.91 -3.19
CA LEU A 112 3.99 6.74 -4.26
C LEU A 112 4.37 7.54 -5.52
N GLN A 113 4.80 8.80 -5.36
CA GLN A 113 5.21 9.66 -6.48
C GLN A 113 6.31 9.01 -7.32
N GLN A 114 7.32 8.42 -6.68
CA GLN A 114 8.41 7.72 -7.37
C GLN A 114 7.89 6.57 -8.26
N ARG A 115 6.82 5.87 -7.86
CA ARG A 115 6.23 4.78 -8.69
C ARG A 115 5.36 5.32 -9.80
N ILE A 116 4.66 6.43 -9.56
CA ILE A 116 3.86 7.12 -10.59
C ILE A 116 4.77 7.62 -11.72
N ASP A 117 5.90 8.23 -11.39
CA ASP A 117 6.79 8.87 -12.37
C ASP A 117 7.70 7.88 -13.12
N HIS A 118 8.06 6.76 -12.48
CA HIS A 118 9.14 5.91 -12.98
C HIS A 118 8.76 4.44 -13.22
N CYS A 119 7.58 3.98 -12.78
CA CYS A 119 7.19 2.59 -13.02
C CYS A 119 6.62 2.40 -14.43
N VAL A 120 7.10 1.37 -15.12
CA VAL A 120 6.59 0.98 -16.46
C VAL A 120 5.24 0.26 -16.38
N ASP A 121 4.94 -0.39 -15.25
CA ASP A 121 3.66 -1.03 -15.00
C ASP A 121 2.58 0.02 -14.76
N PHE A 122 1.76 0.26 -15.79
CA PHE A 122 0.70 1.26 -15.76
C PHE A 122 -0.37 0.97 -14.72
N ALA A 123 -0.76 -0.31 -14.53
CA ALA A 123 -1.80 -0.67 -13.56
C ALA A 123 -1.33 -0.37 -12.12
N TYR A 124 -0.07 -0.69 -11.84
CA TYR A 124 0.54 -0.37 -10.56
C TYR A 124 0.74 1.14 -10.35
N ALA A 125 1.21 1.88 -11.36
CA ALA A 125 1.35 3.33 -11.30
C ALA A 125 -0.02 4.01 -11.08
N GLN A 126 -1.06 3.56 -11.78
CA GLN A 126 -2.43 4.04 -11.60
C GLN A 126 -2.94 3.78 -10.18
N ARG A 127 -2.70 2.59 -9.63
CA ARG A 127 -3.04 2.28 -8.23
C ARG A 127 -2.34 3.22 -7.25
N CYS A 128 -1.06 3.50 -7.47
CA CYS A 128 -0.32 4.47 -6.65
C CYS A 128 -0.91 5.87 -6.75
N SER A 129 -1.31 6.31 -7.95
CA SER A 129 -1.96 7.61 -8.18
C SER A 129 -3.30 7.72 -7.46
N LEU A 130 -4.14 6.68 -7.50
CA LEU A 130 -5.42 6.65 -6.78
C LEU A 130 -5.21 6.75 -5.26
N LEU A 131 -4.26 5.98 -4.71
CA LEU A 131 -3.96 6.04 -3.28
C LEU A 131 -3.38 7.39 -2.87
N GLN A 132 -2.52 7.99 -3.70
CA GLN A 132 -1.97 9.32 -3.46
C GLN A 132 -3.06 10.39 -3.45
N LYS A 133 -4.02 10.30 -4.38
CA LYS A 133 -5.18 11.20 -4.41
C LYS A 133 -6.04 11.06 -3.15
N GLU A 134 -6.36 9.84 -2.74
CA GLU A 134 -7.13 9.57 -1.51
C GLU A 134 -6.42 10.12 -0.26
N LEU A 135 -5.09 9.99 -0.22
CA LEU A 135 -4.27 10.57 0.85
C LEU A 135 -4.42 12.10 0.88
N LEU A 136 -4.33 12.78 -0.27
CA LEU A 136 -4.48 14.23 -0.32
C LEU A 136 -5.89 14.69 0.10
N GLU A 137 -6.94 14.08 -0.46
CA GLU A 137 -8.33 14.48 -0.20
C GLU A 137 -8.70 14.39 1.28
N ARG A 138 -8.33 13.29 1.94
CA ARG A 138 -8.67 13.11 3.35
C ARG A 138 -7.85 14.00 4.31
N HIS A 139 -6.63 14.39 3.94
CA HIS A 139 -5.85 15.34 4.76
C HIS A 139 -6.35 16.80 4.59
N GLU A 140 -7.01 17.14 3.48
CA GLU A 140 -7.67 18.45 3.32
C GLU A 140 -8.84 18.65 4.30
N GLU A 141 -9.60 17.60 4.60
CA GLU A 141 -10.69 17.66 5.60
C GLU A 141 -10.15 17.93 7.02
N ASP A 142 -9.02 17.32 7.37
CA ASP A 142 -8.37 17.51 8.68
C ASP A 142 -7.71 18.88 8.81
N HIS A 143 -7.21 19.45 7.70
CA HIS A 143 -6.64 20.79 7.64
C HIS A 143 -7.64 21.89 8.04
N LEU A 144 -8.93 21.70 7.79
CA LEU A 144 -9.98 22.63 8.22
C LEU A 144 -10.26 22.58 9.73
N ARG A 145 -9.79 21.53 10.45
CA ARG A 145 -10.13 21.28 11.86
C ARG A 145 -9.04 21.64 12.87
N THR A 146 -7.77 21.73 12.48
CA THR A 146 -6.68 22.03 13.40
C THR A 146 -5.70 23.00 12.77
N CYS A 147 -5.27 24.05 13.48
CA CYS A 147 -4.24 24.98 12.99
C CYS A 147 -2.88 24.26 12.91
N TRP A 148 -2.47 23.87 11.69
CA TRP A 148 -1.16 23.30 11.41
C TRP A 148 -0.08 24.37 11.66
N SER A 149 1.08 24.00 12.21
CA SER A 149 2.22 24.90 12.30
C SER A 149 2.64 25.35 10.88
N PHE A 150 2.90 26.66 10.75
CA PHE A 150 3.07 27.41 9.49
C PHE A 150 3.98 26.74 8.43
N GLY A 151 5.02 26.01 8.85
CA GLY A 151 5.99 25.39 7.94
C GLY A 151 5.47 24.21 7.10
N THR A 152 4.54 23.41 7.64
CA THR A 152 4.03 22.21 6.95
C THR A 152 2.85 22.48 6.04
N GLN A 153 2.08 23.54 6.34
CA GLN A 153 1.00 24.03 5.48
C GLN A 153 1.52 24.47 4.11
N VAL A 154 2.67 25.16 4.09
CA VAL A 154 3.33 25.61 2.85
C VAL A 154 3.81 24.42 2.01
N CYS A 155 4.36 23.37 2.65
CA CYS A 155 4.80 22.18 1.93
C CYS A 155 3.62 21.41 1.31
N TRP A 156 2.53 21.22 2.06
CA TRP A 156 1.32 20.57 1.55
C TRP A 156 0.61 21.39 0.45
N LEU A 157 0.49 22.71 0.61
CA LEU A 157 -0.06 23.59 -0.43
C LEU A 157 0.83 23.64 -1.67
N ALA A 158 2.16 23.58 -1.52
CA ALA A 158 3.09 23.48 -2.64
C ALA A 158 2.98 22.14 -3.38
N LEU A 159 2.83 21.02 -2.66
CA LEU A 159 2.55 19.69 -3.24
C LEU A 159 1.22 19.67 -3.99
N ARG A 160 0.17 20.29 -3.43
CA ARG A 160 -1.13 20.46 -4.12
C ARG A 160 -0.99 21.25 -5.41
N ASN A 161 -0.26 22.37 -5.38
CA ASN A 161 -0.08 23.22 -6.55
C ASN A 161 0.76 22.54 -7.66
N GLN A 162 1.64 21.59 -7.31
CA GLN A 162 2.34 20.76 -8.31
C GLN A 162 1.39 19.81 -9.05
N HIS A 163 0.40 19.22 -8.37
CA HIS A 163 -0.61 18.35 -9.01
C HIS A 163 -1.67 19.12 -9.79
N VAL A 164 -2.14 20.26 -9.28
CA VAL A 164 -3.13 21.12 -9.98
C VAL A 164 -2.51 21.83 -11.20
N GLY A 165 -1.18 21.99 -11.23
CA GLY A 165 -0.43 22.63 -12.30
C GLY A 165 0.00 21.72 -13.47
N GLN A 166 -0.26 20.42 -13.41
CA GLN A 166 -0.01 19.55 -14.56
C GLN A 166 -1.17 19.69 -15.57
N PRO A 167 -0.91 20.17 -16.81
CA PRO A 167 -1.94 20.10 -17.83
C PRO A 167 -2.28 18.63 -18.03
N THR A 168 -3.57 18.29 -17.90
CA THR A 168 -4.09 17.03 -18.41
C THR A 168 -3.55 16.86 -19.81
N LEU A 169 -2.72 15.84 -20.04
CA LEU A 169 -2.29 15.46 -21.38
C LEU A 169 -3.54 15.50 -22.26
N PRO A 170 -3.56 16.28 -23.35
CA PRO A 170 -4.71 16.27 -24.22
C PRO A 170 -4.89 14.81 -24.66
N LYS A 171 -6.09 14.27 -24.46
CA LYS A 171 -6.49 13.03 -25.11
C LYS A 171 -6.17 13.22 -26.59
N GLN A 172 -5.11 12.57 -27.08
CA GLN A 172 -4.85 12.49 -28.51
C GLN A 172 -5.94 11.58 -29.07
N SER A 173 -7.08 12.19 -29.35
CA SER A 173 -8.03 11.75 -30.34
C SER A 173 -7.30 11.59 -31.67
N ALA A 174 -7.44 10.39 -32.24
CA ALA A 174 -7.43 10.09 -33.66
C ALA A 174 -6.30 10.68 -34.52
N TRP A 175 -5.36 9.80 -34.91
CA TRP A 175 -4.86 9.82 -36.28
C TRP A 175 -5.40 8.58 -37.00
N VAL A 176 -6.45 8.82 -37.80
CA VAL A 176 -6.76 8.02 -38.98
C VAL A 176 -5.72 8.40 -40.06
N VAL A 177 -5.57 7.49 -41.04
CA VAL A 177 -4.81 7.50 -42.31
C VAL A 177 -3.30 7.18 -42.22
N HIS A 178 -2.71 6.21 -42.94
CA HIS A 178 -3.05 5.48 -44.17
C HIS A 178 -2.41 4.07 -44.18
N VAL A 179 -3.14 3.05 -44.64
CA VAL A 179 -2.77 2.16 -45.79
C VAL A 179 -4.06 1.87 -46.55
#